data_AF-A0A975NB45-F1
#
_entry.id   AF-A0A975NB45-F1
#
_cell.length_a   1.000
_cell.length_b   1.000
_cell.length_c   1.000
_cell.angle_alpha   90.00
_cell.angle_beta   90.00
_cell.angle_gamma   90.00
#
_symmetry.space_group_name_H-M   'P 1'
#
loop_
_entity.id
_entity.type
_entity.pdbx_description
1 polymer ?
#
loop_
_entity_poly.entity_id
_entity_poly.type
_entity_poly.pdbx_seq_one_letter_code
_entity_poly.pdbx_strand_id
1 'polypeptide(L)' 'MLIVSIILEATVMAIAILAARDGRPYMYGLAFTFGAYVFYDLARFLRWDVEGPLLSGLFLIATASALFSVWMLYRDRPR' A
#
# COMPACT_ATOMS: atom_id res chain seq x y z
N MET A 1 8.02 -12.77 12.76
CA MET A 1 7.08 -11.63 12.70
C MET A 1 7.21 -10.86 11.38
N LEU A 2 8.37 -10.30 11.02
CA LEU A 2 8.58 -9.57 9.74
C LEU A 2 8.19 -10.35 8.47
N ILE A 3 8.65 -11.61 8.34
CA ILE A 3 8.30 -12.46 7.19
C ILE A 3 6.79 -12.67 7.07
N VAL A 4 6.08 -12.79 8.20
CA VAL A 4 4.62 -12.94 8.21
C VAL A 4 3.94 -11.66 7.76
N SER A 5 4.45 -10.48 8.17
CA SER A 5 3.95 -9.17 7.71
C SER A 5 4.11 -9.01 6.20
N ILE A 6 5.31 -9.28 5.66
CA ILE A 6 5.60 -9.21 4.22
C ILE A 6 4.64 -10.09 3.42
N ILE A 7 4.42 -11.33 3.86
CA ILE A 7 3.51 -12.26 3.18
C ILE A 7 2.08 -11.72 3.20
N LEU A 8 1.62 -11.21 4.35
CA LEU A 8 0.28 -10.67 4.49
C LEU A 8 0.08 -9.43 3.61
N GLU A 9 1.03 -8.50 3.65
CA GLU A 9 1.00 -7.25 2.88
C GLU A 9 1.06 -7.51 1.37
N ALA A 10 1.91 -8.45 0.94
CA ALA A 10 1.98 -8.87 -0.47
C ALA A 10 0.69 -9.54 -0.92
N THR A 11 0.02 -10.29 -0.05
CA THR A 11 -1.27 -10.90 -0.33
C THR A 11 -2.35 -9.83 -0.52
N VAL A 12 -2.41 -8.83 0.37
CA VAL A 12 -3.37 -7.72 0.25
C VAL A 12 -3.08 -6.88 -1.00
N MET A 13 -1.81 -6.60 -1.30
CA MET A 13 -1.40 -5.93 -2.53
C MET A 13 -1.90 -6.70 -3.77
N ALA A 14 -1.68 -8.02 -3.81
CA ALA A 14 -2.09 -8.85 -4.95
C ALA A 14 -3.62 -8.83 -5.14
N ILE A 15 -4.39 -8.96 -4.05
CA ILE A 15 -5.85 -8.89 -4.09
C ILE A 15 -6.32 -7.50 -4.56
N ALA A 16 -5.69 -6.43 -4.09
CA ALA A 16 -6.01 -5.07 -4.51
C ALA A 16 -5.71 -4.83 -6.00
N ILE A 17 -4.60 -5.36 -6.53
CA ILE A 17 -4.29 -5.30 -7.97
C ILE A 17 -5.32 -6.06 -8.79
N LEU A 18 -5.70 -7.27 -8.35
CA LEU A 18 -6.72 -8.07 -9.04
C LEU A 18 -8.07 -7.36 -9.04
N ALA A 19 -8.50 -6.82 -7.89
CA ALA A 19 -9.73 -6.03 -7.80
C ALA A 19 -9.68 -4.77 -8.68
N ALA A 20 -8.52 -4.11 -8.77
CA ALA A 20 -8.32 -2.96 -9.63
C ALA A 20 -8.44 -3.30 -11.13
N ARG A 21 -7.98 -4.49 -11.52
CA ARG A 21 -8.14 -5.01 -12.90
C ARG A 21 -9.57 -5.41 -13.22
N ASP A 22 -10.36 -5.79 -12.22
CA ASP A 22 -11.76 -6.23 -12.36
C ASP A 22 -12.77 -5.06 -12.43
N GLY A 23 -12.30 -3.87 -12.84
CA GLY A 23 -13.15 -2.69 -13.05
C GLY A 23 -13.32 -1.78 -11.82
N ARG A 24 -12.53 -1.97 -10.76
CA ARG A 24 -12.52 -1.12 -9.56
C ARG A 24 -11.24 -0.28 -9.46
N PRO A 25 -11.04 0.73 -10.33
CA PRO A 25 -9.76 1.44 -10.45
C PRO A 25 -9.31 2.14 -9.15
N TYR A 26 -10.23 2.45 -8.23
CA TYR A 26 -9.91 2.98 -6.90
C TYR A 26 -9.05 2.03 -6.03
N MET A 27 -9.05 0.72 -6.33
CA MET A 27 -8.22 -0.26 -5.64
C MET A 27 -6.72 -0.12 -5.99
N TYR A 28 -6.35 0.60 -7.06
CA TYR A 28 -4.95 0.87 -7.39
C TYR A 28 -4.22 1.66 -6.30
N GLY A 29 -4.90 2.58 -5.60
CA GLY A 29 -4.28 3.32 -4.51
C GLY A 29 -4.03 2.43 -3.28
N LEU A 30 -4.91 1.45 -3.04
CA LEU A 30 -4.73 0.47 -1.97
C LEU A 30 -3.60 -0.52 -2.30
N ALA A 31 -3.52 -0.96 -3.56
CA ALA A 31 -2.39 -1.74 -4.07
C ALA A 31 -1.07 -0.98 -3.93
N PHE A 32 -1.05 0.31 -4.23
CA PHE A 32 0.14 1.15 -4.10
C PHE A 32 0.59 1.29 -2.64
N THR A 33 -0.34 1.54 -1.71
CA THR A 33 -0.04 1.64 -0.27
C THR A 33 0.56 0.33 0.27
N PHE A 34 -0.04 -0.81 -0.04
CA PHE A 34 0.50 -2.10 0.40
C PHE A 34 1.80 -2.48 -0.32
N GLY A 35 1.98 -2.09 -1.58
CA GLY A 35 3.25 -2.25 -2.28
C GLY A 35 4.39 -1.46 -1.64
N ALA A 36 4.12 -0.25 -1.14
CA ALA A 36 5.08 0.53 -0.38
C ALA A 36 5.45 -0.14 0.96
N TYR A 37 4.49 -0.75 1.65
CA TYR A 37 4.77 -1.51 2.88
C TYR A 37 5.62 -2.74 2.62
N VAL A 38 5.28 -3.57 1.62
CA VAL A 38 6.10 -4.73 1.23
C VAL A 38 7.52 -4.31 0.89
N PHE A 39 7.69 -3.24 0.12
CA PHE A 39 9.01 -2.71 -0.23
C PHE A 39 9.80 -2.27 1.01
N TYR A 40 9.14 -1.56 1.92
CA TYR A 40 9.75 -1.09 3.16
C TYR A 40 10.17 -2.25 4.08
N ASP A 41 9.29 -3.22 4.29
CA ASP A 41 9.59 -4.39 5.10
C ASP A 41 10.68 -5.26 4.45
N LEU A 42 10.74 -5.33 3.12
CA LEU A 42 11.81 -6.02 2.39
C LEU A 42 13.15 -5.28 2.54
N ALA A 43 13.16 -3.94 2.44
CA ALA A 43 14.36 -3.13 2.69
C ALA A 43 14.87 -3.31 4.13
N ARG A 44 13.96 -3.34 5.10
CA ARG A 44 14.28 -3.64 6.50
C ARG A 44 14.79 -5.07 6.69
N PHE A 45 14.21 -6.04 6.00
CA PHE A 45 14.63 -7.44 6.03
C PHE A 45 16.06 -7.61 5.48
N LEU A 46 16.40 -6.89 4.42
CA LEU A 46 17.74 -6.84 3.82
C LEU A 46 18.76 -6.06 4.66
N ARG A 47 18.37 -5.54 5.85
CA ARG A 47 19.18 -4.66 6.71
C ARG A 47 19.75 -3.47 5.94
N TRP A 48 18.99 -2.98 4.97
CA TRP A 48 19.29 -1.72 4.32
C TRP A 48 19.10 -0.63 5.39
N ASP A 49 20.16 0.07 5.76
CA ASP A 49 20.12 1.16 6.74
C ASP A 49 19.47 2.38 6.06
N VAL A 50 18.15 2.29 5.83
CA VAL A 50 17.40 3.34 5.16
C VAL A 50 17.10 4.42 6.19
N GLU A 51 17.87 5.51 6.11
CA GLU A 51 17.76 6.69 6.98
C GLU A 51 16.30 7.14 7.17
N GLY A 52 15.93 7.45 8.41
CA GLY A 52 14.57 7.80 8.86
C GLY A 52 13.80 8.88 8.05
N PRO A 53 14.44 9.85 7.35
CA PRO A 53 13.73 10.80 6.50
C PRO A 53 13.06 10.14 5.28
N LEU A 54 13.69 9.14 4.66
CA LEU A 54 13.15 8.45 3.49
C LEU A 54 11.88 7.66 3.85
N LEU A 55 11.92 7.07 5.04
CA LEU A 55 10.87 6.31 5.69
C LEU A 55 9.63 7.18 5.94
N SER A 56 9.87 8.38 6.47
CA SER A 56 8.83 9.37 6.74
C SER A 56 8.19 9.87 5.44
N GLY A 57 8.99 10.07 4.39
CA GLY A 57 8.51 10.42 3.05
C GLY A 57 7.63 9.34 2.43
N LEU A 58 8.07 8.08 2.46
CA LEU A 58 7.27 6.95 1.95
C LEU A 58 5.98 6.77 2.73
N PHE A 59 6.02 6.92 4.06
CA PHE A 59 4.83 6.80 4.90
C PHE A 59 3.82 7.92 4.62
N LEU A 60 4.29 9.15 4.37
CA LEU A 60 3.44 10.28 4.00
C LEU A 60 2.74 10.03 2.67
N ILE A 61 3.47 9.55 1.65
CA ILE A 61 2.91 9.22 0.33
C ILE A 61 1.91 8.07 0.47
N ALA A 62 2.26 7.00 1.20
CA ALA A 62 1.37 5.87 1.45
C ALA A 62 0.06 6.29 2.13
N THR A 63 0.15 7.19 3.10
CA THR A 63 -1.01 7.75 3.82
C THR A 63 -1.85 8.63 2.92
N ALA A 64 -1.24 9.47 2.09
CA ALA A 64 -1.95 10.30 1.12
C ALA A 64 -2.68 9.47 0.05
N SER A 65 -2.05 8.40 -0.45
CA SER A 65 -2.66 7.46 -1.39
C SER A 65 -3.81 6.68 -0.78
N ALA A 66 -3.69 6.26 0.49
CA ALA A 66 -4.77 5.60 1.22
C ALA A 66 -5.96 6.55 1.42
N LEU A 67 -5.70 7.80 1.83
CA LEU A 67 -6.72 8.82 2.03
C LEU A 67 -7.46 9.12 0.72
N PHE A 68 -6.74 9.25 -0.39
CA PHE A 68 -7.33 9.46 -1.71
C PHE A 68 -8.23 8.29 -2.12
N SER A 69 -7.80 7.05 -1.88
CA SER A 69 -8.58 5.85 -2.19
C SER A 69 -9.89 5.79 -1.39
N VAL A 70 -9.82 6.07 -0.08
CA VAL A 70 -11.01 6.09 0.79
C VAL A 70 -11.96 7.22 0.39
N TRP A 71 -11.42 8.40 0.08
CA TRP A 71 -12.21 9.54 -0.39
C TRP A 71 -12.95 9.23 -1.69
N MET A 72 -12.28 8.60 -2.64
CA MET A 72 -12.87 8.20 -3.90
C MET A 72 -13.99 7.17 -3.68
N LEU A 73 -13.77 6.16 -2.83
CA LEU A 73 -14.79 5.18 -2.45
C LEU A 73 -16.02 5.82 -1.78
N TYR A 74 -15.80 6.82 -0.92
CA TYR A 74 -16.90 7.57 -0.29
C TYR A 74 -17.72 8.34 -1.34
N ARG A 75 -17.04 8.92 -2.34
CA ARG A 75 -17.67 9.69 -3.42
C ARG A 75 -18.39 8.81 -4.45
N ASP A 76 -17.96 7.57 -4.62
CA ASP A 76 -18.52 6.58 -5.56
C ASP A 76 -19.70 5.79 -4.98
N ARG A 77 -20.18 6.14 -3.77
CA ARG A 77 -21.41 5.57 -3.23
C ARG A 77 -22.62 6.05 -4.04
N PRO A 78 -23.44 5.15 -4.60
CA PRO A 78 -24.71 5.54 -5.19
C PRO A 78 -25.57 6.16 -4.08
N ARG A 79 -26.09 7.36 -4.34
CA ARG A 79 -27.13 7.98 -3.51
C ARG A 79 -28.41 7.17 -3.58
#